data_AF-A0A7W1I8A4-F1
#
_entry.id   AF-A0A7W1I8A4-F1
#
_cell.length_a   1.000
_cell.length_b   1.000
_cell.length_c   1.000
_cell.angle_alpha   90.00
_cell.angle_beta   90.00
_cell.angle_gamma   90.00
#
_symmetry.space_group_name_H-M   'P 1'
#
loop_
_entity.id
_entity.type
_entity.pdbx_description
1 polymer ?
#
loop_
_entity_poly.entity_id
_entity_poly.type
_entity_poly.pdbx_seq_one_letter_code
_entity_poly.pdbx_strand_id
1 'polypeptide(L)' 'CDAVVRRREWEVPRIFIEIQRAGEVSDAEMARVFNLGVGMVVVVPQSDVFRALDVLRAKGHFAAAIGEVVEGRGQVRLEP' A
#
# COMPACT_ATOMS: atom_id res chain seq x y z
N CYS A 1 -17.57 -1.18 3.82
CA CYS A 1 -16.64 -1.75 2.83
C CYS A 1 -15.33 -2.10 3.54
N ASP A 2 -14.60 -3.07 3.01
CA ASP A 2 -13.24 -3.41 3.42
C ASP A 2 -12.25 -3.01 2.31
N ALA A 3 -10.97 -2.88 2.67
CA ALA A 3 -9.88 -2.76 1.71
C ALA A 3 -9.05 -4.03 1.69
N VAL A 4 -8.83 -4.60 0.51
CA VAL A 4 -7.88 -5.69 0.27
C VAL A 4 -6.63 -5.08 -0.34
N VAL A 5 -5.48 -5.24 0.33
CA VAL A 5 -4.20 -4.63 -0.10
C VAL A 5 -3.16 -5.72 -0.28
N ARG A 6 -2.55 -5.78 -1.46
CA ARG A 6 -1.56 -6.80 -1.85
C ARG A 6 -0.15 -6.25 -1.70
N ARG A 7 0.61 -6.76 -0.72
CA ARG A 7 1.92 -6.18 -0.34
C ARG A 7 3.00 -6.32 -1.41
N ARG A 8 2.88 -7.28 -2.32
CA ARG A 8 3.81 -7.48 -3.45
C ARG A 8 3.78 -6.39 -4.52
N GLU A 9 2.78 -5.51 -4.50
CA GLU A 9 2.59 -4.50 -5.54
C GLU A 9 3.51 -3.27 -5.37
N TRP A 10 4.25 -3.18 -4.27
CA TRP A 10 5.27 -2.15 -4.08
C TRP A 10 6.49 -2.67 -3.34
N GLU A 11 7.63 -2.00 -3.52
CA GLU A 11 8.85 -2.30 -2.79
C GLU A 11 8.82 -1.60 -1.42
N VAL A 12 8.95 -2.37 -0.34
CA VAL A 12 9.13 -1.81 1.00
C VAL A 12 10.56 -1.26 1.12
N PRO A 13 10.74 0.04 1.41
CA PRO A 13 12.08 0.62 1.53
C PRO A 13 12.94 -0.09 2.58
N ARG A 14 14.21 -0.35 2.23
CA ARG A 14 15.18 -1.09 3.09
C ARG A 14 15.28 -0.57 4.53
N ILE A 15 15.10 0.73 4.75
CA ILE A 15 15.15 1.33 6.10
C ILE A 15 14.14 0.68 7.06
N PHE A 16 12.96 0.27 6.58
CA PHE A 16 11.97 -0.39 7.43
C PHE A 16 12.42 -1.78 7.85
N ILE A 17 13.17 -2.49 7.01
CA ILE A 17 13.76 -3.80 7.36
C ILE A 17 14.80 -3.61 8.47
N GLU A 18 15.62 -2.56 8.38
CA GLU A 18 16.64 -2.27 9.40
C GLU A 18 16.01 -1.82 10.73
N ILE A 19 14.99 -0.95 10.69
CA ILE A 19 14.22 -0.54 11.88
C ILE A 19 13.59 -1.76 12.54
N GLN A 20 12.95 -2.63 11.76
CA GLN A 20 12.29 -3.81 12.28
C GLN A 20 13.27 -4.75 12.98
N ARG A 21 14.43 -5.00 12.35
CA ARG A 21 15.49 -5.86 12.91
C ARG A 21 16.08 -5.26 14.17
N ALA A 22 16.41 -3.97 14.17
CA ALA A 22 17.04 -3.31 15.30
C ALA A 22 16.10 -3.17 16.51
N GLY A 23 14.80 -3.03 16.29
CA GLY A 23 13.79 -2.88 17.34
C GLY A 23 13.03 -4.16 17.69
N GLU A 24 13.36 -5.30 17.09
CA GLU A 24 12.66 -6.59 17.26
C GLU A 24 11.13 -6.46 17.05
N VAL A 25 10.73 -5.63 16.07
CA VAL A 25 9.31 -5.28 15.84
C VAL A 25 8.64 -6.35 14.98
N SER A 26 7.42 -6.76 15.34
CA SER A 26 6.63 -7.69 14.52
C SER A 26 6.15 -7.04 13.21
N ASP A 27 5.92 -7.84 12.16
CA ASP A 27 5.35 -7.36 10.88
C ASP A 27 4.01 -6.63 11.06
N ALA A 28 3.19 -7.09 12.00
CA ALA A 28 1.89 -6.50 12.30
C ALA A 28 2.03 -5.10 12.88
N GLU A 29 2.96 -4.91 13.82
CA GLU A 29 3.22 -3.60 14.41
C GLU A 29 3.92 -2.66 13.41
N MET A 30 4.84 -3.18 12.58
CA MET A 30 5.44 -2.42 11.49
C MET A 30 4.39 -1.85 10.54
N ALA A 31 3.41 -2.67 10.11
CA ALA A 31 2.33 -2.24 9.22
C ALA A 31 1.32 -1.28 9.88
N ARG A 32 1.22 -1.30 11.21
CA ARG A 32 0.30 -0.45 11.97
C ARG A 32 0.90 0.93 12.27
N VAL A 33 2.21 0.99 12.48
CA VAL A 33 2.91 2.22 12.90
C VAL A 33 3.54 2.95 11.71
N PHE A 34 4.06 2.21 10.73
CA PHE A 34 4.78 2.77 9.59
C PHE A 34 3.97 2.64 8.30
N ASN A 35 4.25 3.55 7.37
CA ASN A 35 3.62 3.53 6.05
C ASN A 35 4.18 2.44 5.10
N LEU A 36 5.30 1.81 5.48
CA LEU A 36 6.00 0.77 4.71
C LEU A 36 6.26 1.13 3.23
N GLY A 37 6.44 2.43 2.94
CA GLY A 37 6.69 2.95 1.59
C GLY A 37 5.47 3.55 0.88
N VAL A 38 4.26 3.40 1.41
CA VAL A 38 3.03 3.96 0.81
C VAL A 38 2.62 5.23 1.55
N GLY A 39 3.05 6.39 1.07
CA GLY A 39 2.72 7.68 1.69
C GLY A 39 1.31 8.20 1.41
N MET A 40 0.65 7.70 0.35
CA MET A 40 -0.66 8.15 -0.09
C MET A 40 -1.41 7.02 -0.81
N VAL A 41 -2.72 6.96 -0.60
CA VAL A 41 -3.63 6.04 -1.30
C VAL A 41 -4.71 6.86 -2.01
N VAL A 42 -4.99 6.52 -3.26
CA VAL A 42 -6.06 7.10 -4.07
C VAL A 42 -7.00 5.98 -4.50
N VAL A 43 -8.30 6.18 -4.32
CA VAL A 43 -9.34 5.22 -4.71
C VAL A 43 -10.06 5.74 -5.96
N VAL A 44 -10.07 4.94 -7.02
CA VAL A 44 -10.71 5.27 -8.30
C VAL A 44 -11.58 4.10 -8.78
N PRO A 45 -12.57 4.34 -9.65
CA PRO A 45 -13.23 3.26 -10.37
C PRO A 45 -12.23 2.35 -11.09
N GLN A 46 -12.54 1.06 -11.21
CA GLN A 46 -11.64 0.09 -11.86
C GLN A 46 -11.24 0.50 -13.29
N SER A 47 -12.17 1.12 -14.03
CA SER A 47 -11.92 1.63 -15.39
C SER A 47 -10.91 2.78 -15.46
N ASP A 48 -10.64 3.45 -14.33
CA ASP A 48 -9.77 4.62 -14.25
C ASP A 48 -8.35 4.30 -13.73
N VAL A 49 -8.07 3.05 -13.34
CA VAL A 49 -6.79 2.67 -12.72
C VAL A 49 -5.61 3.06 -13.61
N PHE A 50 -5.61 2.66 -14.88
CA PHE A 50 -4.51 2.99 -15.80
C PHE A 50 -4.38 4.49 -16.03
N ARG A 51 -5.50 5.20 -16.16
CA ARG A 51 -5.52 6.66 -16.31
C ARG A 51 -4.90 7.36 -15.10
N ALA A 52 -5.21 6.90 -13.89
CA ALA A 52 -4.65 7.44 -12.66
C ALA A 52 -3.13 7.20 -12.57
N LEU A 53 -2.67 5.98 -12.89
CA LEU A 53 -1.25 5.64 -12.92
C LEU A 53 -0.49 6.49 -13.94
N ASP A 54 -1.05 6.70 -15.13
CA ASP A 54 -0.45 7.54 -16.17
C ASP A 54 -0.30 8.99 -15.73
N VAL A 55 -1.34 9.56 -15.10
CA VAL A 55 -1.28 10.93 -14.57
C VAL A 55 -0.20 11.06 -13.50
N LEU A 56 -0.11 10.11 -12.56
CA LEU A 56 0.90 10.13 -11.49
C LEU A 56 2.31 10.00 -12.06
N ARG A 57 2.51 9.07 -13.00
CA ARG A 57 3.78 8.89 -13.70
C ARG A 57 4.21 10.14 -14.47
N ALA A 58 3.29 10.78 -15.19
CA ALA A 58 3.56 12.01 -15.93
C ALA A 58 3.93 13.19 -15.00
N LYS A 59 3.56 13.12 -13.72
CA LYS A 59 3.94 14.10 -12.68
C LYS A 59 5.20 13.70 -11.91
N GLY A 60 5.88 12.61 -12.29
CA GLY A 60 7.11 12.14 -11.66
C GLY A 60 6.88 11.35 -10.37
N HIS A 61 5.67 10.87 -10.12
CA HIS A 61 5.36 10.03 -8.98
C HIS A 61 5.31 8.56 -9.38
N PHE A 62 6.00 7.72 -8.62
CA PHE A 62 5.83 6.27 -8.71
C PHE A 62 4.51 5.86 -8.03
N ALA A 63 3.69 5.08 -8.72
CA ALA A 63 2.43 4.58 -8.21
C ALA A 63 2.15 3.19 -8.77
N ALA A 64 1.44 2.37 -8.00
CA ALA A 64 1.01 1.03 -8.37
C ALA A 64 -0.45 0.82 -7.94
N ALA A 65 -1.13 -0.11 -8.63
CA ALA A 65 -2.44 -0.58 -8.19
C ALA A 65 -2.25 -1.60 -7.06
N ILE A 66 -2.41 -1.17 -5.82
CA ILE A 66 -2.04 -1.97 -4.65
C ILE A 66 -3.19 -2.81 -4.05
N GLY A 67 -4.39 -2.75 -4.63
CA GLY A 67 -5.54 -3.40 -4.02
C GLY A 67 -6.89 -2.92 -4.54
N GLU A 68 -7.94 -3.25 -3.80
CA GLU A 68 -9.33 -2.94 -4.14
C GLU A 68 -10.21 -2.75 -2.90
N VAL A 69 -11.29 -2.00 -3.08
CA VAL A 69 -12.34 -1.83 -2.07
C VAL A 69 -13.46 -2.82 -2.36
N VAL A 70 -13.84 -3.61 -1.35
CA VAL A 70 -14.87 -4.65 -1.46
C VAL A 70 -15.97 -4.43 -0.43
N GLU A 71 -17.10 -5.13 -0.59
CA GLU A 71 -18.12 -5.17 0.45
C GLU A 71 -17.54 -5.71 1.76
N GLY A 72 -17.92 -5.13 2.89
CA GLY A 72 -17.29 -5.46 4.16
C GLY A 72 -17.63 -4.51 5.30
N ARG A 73 -16.96 -4.68 6.43
CA ARG A 73 -17.29 -4.09 7.75
C ARG A 73 -16.34 -2.98 8.21
N GLY A 74 -15.48 -2.47 7.35
CA GLY A 74 -14.55 -1.38 7.68
C GLY A 74 -13.15 -1.88 8.08
N GLN A 75 -12.71 -3.02 7.55
CA GLN A 75 -11.42 -3.62 7.85
C GLN A 75 -10.43 -3.53 6.68
N VAL A 76 -9.14 -3.58 7.02
CA VAL A 76 -8.04 -3.71 6.06
C VAL A 76 -7.52 -5.14 6.13
N ARG A 77 -7.51 -5.84 4.99
CA ARG A 77 -6.95 -7.17 4.82
C ARG A 77 -5.66 -7.04 4.02
N LEU A 78 -4.54 -7.33 4.68
CA LEU A 78 -3.22 -7.32 4.05
C LEU A 78 -2.93 -8.71 3.50
N GLU A 79 -2.93 -8.83 2.17
CA GLU A 79 -2.61 -10.06 1.44
C GLU A 79 -1.13 -10.06 1.02
N PRO A 80 -0.49 -11.26 0.97
CA PRO A 80 0.90 -11.40 0.56
C PRO A 80 1.18 -10.91 -0.85
#